data_AF-A0AA85JXL4-F1
#
_entry.id   AF-A0AA85JXL4-F1
#
_cell.length_a   1.000
_cell.length_b   1.000
_cell.length_c   1.000
_cell.angle_alpha   90.00
_cell.angle_beta   90.00
_cell.angle_gamma   90.00
#
_symmetry.space_group_name_H-M   'P 1'
#
loop_
_entity.id
_entity.type
_entity.pdbx_description
1 polymer ?
#
loop_
_entity_poly.entity_id
_entity_poly.type
_entity_poly.pdbx_seq_one_letter_code
_entity_poly.pdbx_strand_id
1 'polypeptide(L)'
;MDDEVSGLLRTACGQTKLLISEKFAQFRGLCHQNLSWEKSKIDGTTDCVNDSNTLVTLISDLDGFWAMVSLQVDEVRNLFKQVDCLRSNQWKMTKTPLSNENSAISPGNQKGNRRVVKSSVNKKNDTVARQQARQRLEQAKRNMQLLNSNSSSENPVKPNLYIV
;
A
#
# COMPACT_ATOMS: atom_id res chain seq x y z
N MET A 1 -24.80 -25.62 -13.62
CA MET A 1 -24.27 -24.25 -13.78
C MET A 1 -22.80 -24.37 -14.08
N ASP A 2 -22.30 -23.56 -15.00
CA ASP A 2 -20.89 -23.59 -15.40
C ASP A 2 -19.98 -23.10 -14.24
N ASP A 3 -18.81 -23.72 -14.09
CA ASP A 3 -17.88 -23.41 -12.98
C ASP A 3 -17.28 -22.00 -13.11
N GLU A 4 -17.06 -21.52 -14.33
CA GLU A 4 -16.55 -20.18 -14.59
C GLU A 4 -17.58 -19.11 -14.21
N VAL A 5 -18.84 -19.33 -14.61
CA VAL A 5 -19.97 -18.46 -14.24
C VAL A 5 -20.14 -18.39 -12.73
N SER A 6 -20.04 -19.54 -12.05
CA SER A 6 -20.13 -19.63 -10.60
C SER A 6 -18.95 -18.93 -9.91
N GLY A 7 -17.76 -19.00 -10.51
CA GLY A 7 -16.56 -18.27 -10.08
C GLY A 7 -16.77 -16.76 -10.17
N LEU A 8 -17.26 -16.25 -11.31
CA LEU A 8 -17.55 -14.83 -11.50
C LEU A 8 -18.57 -14.31 -10.49
N LEU A 9 -19.66 -15.04 -10.26
CA LEU A 9 -20.70 -14.67 -9.30
C LEU A 9 -20.13 -14.54 -7.88
N ARG A 10 -19.29 -15.51 -7.48
CA ARG A 10 -18.63 -15.52 -6.17
C ARG A 10 -17.67 -14.35 -6.02
N THR A 11 -16.91 -14.04 -7.07
CA THR A 11 -16.00 -12.89 -7.11
C THR A 11 -16.76 -11.58 -6.98
N ALA A 12 -17.82 -11.36 -7.77
CA ALA A 12 -18.66 -10.16 -7.70
C ALA A 12 -19.27 -9.97 -6.30
N CYS A 13 -19.83 -11.05 -5.72
CA CYS A 13 -20.35 -11.03 -4.36
C CYS A 13 -19.28 -10.71 -3.32
N GLY A 14 -18.10 -11.35 -3.44
CA GLY A 14 -16.98 -11.18 -2.52
C GLY A 14 -16.44 -9.75 -2.53
N GLN A 15 -16.16 -9.21 -3.72
CA GLN A 15 -15.65 -7.84 -3.87
C GLN A 15 -16.66 -6.80 -3.37
N THR A 16 -17.95 -6.98 -3.66
CA THR A 16 -19.00 -6.09 -3.14
C THR A 16 -19.04 -6.11 -1.62
N LYS A 17 -19.00 -7.30 -1.01
CA LYS A 17 -19.00 -7.44 0.45
C LYS A 17 -17.79 -6.76 1.07
N LEU A 18 -16.59 -7.01 0.55
CA LEU A 18 -15.35 -6.38 1.06
C LEU A 18 -15.38 -4.85 0.90
N LEU A 19 -15.85 -4.35 -0.24
CA LEU A 19 -15.99 -2.92 -0.48
C LEU A 19 -16.88 -2.27 0.60
N ILE A 20 -18.03 -2.89 0.90
CA ILE A 20 -18.96 -2.42 1.93
C ILE A 20 -18.40 -2.57 3.34
N SER A 21 -18.00 -3.78 3.72
CA SER A 21 -17.62 -4.08 5.11
C SER A 21 -16.26 -3.53 5.50
N GLU A 22 -15.37 -3.30 4.54
CA GLU A 22 -14.02 -2.81 4.81
C GLU A 22 -13.83 -1.38 4.33
N LYS A 23 -13.97 -1.12 3.03
CA LYS A 23 -13.58 0.18 2.46
C LYS A 23 -14.53 1.30 2.86
N PHE A 24 -15.84 1.08 2.79
CA PHE A 24 -16.82 2.06 3.27
C PHE A 24 -16.78 2.23 4.80
N ALA A 25 -16.51 1.15 5.55
CA ALA A 25 -16.31 1.23 7.00
C ALA A 25 -15.07 2.06 7.36
N GLN A 26 -13.96 1.89 6.64
CA GLN A 26 -12.75 2.70 6.79
C GLN A 26 -13.02 4.17 6.44
N PHE A 27 -13.68 4.45 5.32
CA PHE A 27 -14.02 5.81 4.91
C PHE A 27 -14.88 6.53 5.97
N ARG A 28 -15.89 5.84 6.51
CA ARG A 28 -16.70 6.36 7.63
C ARG A 28 -15.84 6.69 8.84
N GLY A 29 -14.87 5.84 9.18
CA GLY A 29 -13.92 6.10 10.27
C GLY A 29 -13.11 7.37 10.04
N LEU A 30 -12.55 7.54 8.84
CA LEU A 30 -11.80 8.74 8.46
C LEU A 30 -12.65 10.01 8.54
N CYS A 31 -13.91 9.96 8.08
CA CYS A 31 -14.83 11.10 8.19
C CYS A 31 -15.08 11.50 9.65
N HIS A 32 -15.28 10.53 10.56
CA HIS A 32 -15.45 10.85 11.99
C HIS A 32 -14.18 11.45 12.61
N GLN A 33 -13.00 10.96 12.23
CA GLN A 33 -11.72 11.51 12.71
C GLN A 33 -11.55 12.96 12.26
N ASN A 34 -11.83 13.25 10.99
CA ASN A 34 -11.80 14.60 10.44
C ASN A 34 -12.78 15.53 11.18
N LEU A 35 -14.05 15.13 11.34
CA LEU A 35 -15.07 15.93 12.04
C LEU A 35 -14.73 16.16 13.52
N SER A 36 -14.20 15.14 14.20
CA SER A 36 -13.79 15.26 15.61
C SER A 36 -12.66 16.27 15.78
N TRP A 37 -11.71 16.29 14.84
CA TRP A 37 -10.63 17.27 14.84
C TRP A 37 -11.13 18.67 14.49
N GLU A 38 -12.09 18.78 13.57
CA GLU A 38 -12.64 20.08 13.16
C GLU A 38 -13.34 20.75 14.35
N LYS A 39 -14.07 19.93 15.12
CA LYS A 39 -14.73 20.39 16.34
C LYS A 39 -13.75 20.81 17.44
N SER A 40 -12.67 20.04 17.66
CA SER A 40 -11.69 20.39 18.71
C SER A 40 -10.97 21.71 18.44
N LYS A 41 -10.86 22.12 17.17
CA LYS A 41 -10.38 23.47 16.80
C LYS A 41 -11.34 24.59 17.17
N ILE A 42 -12.65 24.35 17.00
CA ILE A 42 -13.69 25.36 17.24
C ILE A 42 -13.87 25.60 18.74
N ASP A 43 -13.88 24.54 19.54
CA ASP A 43 -14.13 24.62 20.98
C ASP A 43 -12.90 25.09 21.79
N GLY A 44 -11.76 25.35 21.14
CA GLY A 44 -10.53 25.84 21.78
C GLY A 44 -9.85 24.83 22.72
N THR A 45 -10.43 23.64 22.88
CA THR A 45 -9.89 22.51 23.65
C THR A 45 -8.81 21.80 22.83
N THR A 46 -7.72 22.50 22.53
CA THR A 46 -6.55 21.97 21.80
C THR A 46 -5.57 21.21 22.70
N ASP A 47 -6.02 20.68 23.84
CA ASP A 47 -5.15 19.90 24.75
C ASP A 47 -4.68 18.58 24.12
N CYS A 48 -5.32 18.13 23.03
CA CYS A 48 -5.04 16.86 22.35
C CYS A 48 -4.06 16.96 21.17
N VAL A 49 -3.52 18.14 20.84
CA VAL A 49 -2.67 18.34 19.62
C VAL A 49 -1.23 18.76 19.96
N ASN A 50 -0.79 18.59 21.21
CA ASN A 50 0.62 18.84 21.57
C ASN A 50 1.54 17.63 21.40
N ASP A 51 1.02 16.48 20.97
CA ASP A 51 1.85 15.35 20.57
C ASP A 51 2.08 15.40 19.06
N SER A 52 3.28 15.78 18.65
CA SER A 52 3.75 15.90 17.25
C SER A 52 3.52 14.62 16.42
N ASN A 53 3.21 13.50 17.08
CA ASN A 53 2.92 12.21 16.47
C ASN A 53 1.42 11.91 16.25
N THR A 54 0.51 12.85 16.53
CA THR A 54 -0.93 12.63 16.31
C THR A 54 -1.27 12.74 14.82
N LEU A 55 -1.66 11.62 14.21
CA LEU A 55 -2.15 11.60 12.82
C LEU A 55 -3.54 12.21 12.74
N VAL A 56 -3.67 13.28 11.96
CA VAL A 56 -4.93 13.97 11.69
C VAL A 56 -5.41 13.60 10.29
N THR A 57 -6.69 13.28 10.16
CA THR A 57 -7.33 13.11 8.85
C THR A 57 -7.72 14.49 8.28
N LEU A 58 -7.07 14.88 7.20
CA LEU A 58 -7.35 16.10 6.45
C LEU A 58 -8.39 15.85 5.35
N ILE A 59 -8.96 16.93 4.82
CA ILE A 59 -9.89 16.87 3.68
C ILE A 59 -9.23 16.22 2.46
N SER A 60 -7.94 16.49 2.22
CA SER A 60 -7.18 15.86 1.14
C SER A 60 -7.05 14.34 1.29
N ASP A 61 -6.98 13.84 2.53
CA ASP A 61 -6.93 12.40 2.79
C ASP A 61 -8.27 11.74 2.46
N LEU A 62 -9.38 12.42 2.79
CA LEU A 62 -10.72 11.97 2.42
C LEU A 62 -10.92 11.94 0.91
N ASP A 63 -10.47 12.97 0.20
CA ASP A 63 -10.57 13.05 -1.27
C ASP A 63 -9.76 11.93 -1.94
N GLY A 64 -8.51 11.74 -1.52
CA GLY A 64 -7.67 10.66 -2.02
C GLY A 64 -8.25 9.27 -1.74
N PHE A 65 -8.79 9.05 -0.54
CA PHE A 65 -9.44 7.78 -0.20
C PHE A 65 -10.73 7.57 -1.02
N TRP A 66 -11.51 8.62 -1.23
CA TRP A 66 -12.74 8.57 -2.02
C TRP A 66 -12.45 8.27 -3.49
N ALA A 67 -11.40 8.83 -4.07
CA ALA A 67 -10.96 8.50 -5.43
C ALA A 67 -10.66 7.00 -5.57
N MET A 68 -9.94 6.42 -4.60
CA MET A 68 -9.69 4.97 -4.56
C MET A 68 -10.99 4.16 -4.45
N VAL A 69 -11.88 4.50 -3.52
CA VAL A 69 -13.17 3.79 -3.35
C VAL A 69 -14.02 3.88 -4.61
N SER A 70 -14.04 5.05 -5.26
CA SER A 70 -14.80 5.28 -6.48
C SER A 70 -14.36 4.36 -7.63
N LEU A 71 -13.04 4.22 -7.83
CA LEU A 71 -12.50 3.26 -8.81
C LEU A 71 -12.95 1.82 -8.53
N GLN A 72 -12.95 1.42 -7.25
CA GLN A 72 -13.39 0.07 -6.86
C GLN A 72 -14.90 -0.13 -7.04
N VAL A 73 -15.70 0.92 -6.83
CA VAL A 73 -17.15 0.88 -7.13
C VAL A 73 -17.36 0.65 -8.63
N ASP A 74 -16.59 1.32 -9.49
CA ASP A 74 -16.71 1.14 -10.95
C ASP A 74 -16.29 -0.27 -11.40
N GLU A 75 -15.26 -0.84 -10.79
CA GLU A 75 -14.88 -2.25 -11.00
C GLU A 75 -16.04 -3.20 -10.65
N VAL A 76 -16.65 -3.02 -9.48
CA VAL A 76 -17.81 -3.82 -9.04
C VAL A 76 -18.99 -3.63 -9.99
N ARG A 77 -19.28 -2.40 -10.43
CA ARG A 77 -20.34 -2.14 -11.43
C ARG A 77 -20.07 -2.89 -12.74
N ASN A 78 -18.82 -2.93 -13.20
CA ASN A 78 -18.47 -3.66 -14.42
C ASN A 78 -18.64 -5.17 -14.26
N LEU A 79 -18.33 -5.73 -13.09
CA LEU A 79 -18.62 -7.14 -12.79
C LEU A 79 -20.11 -7.43 -12.83
N PHE A 80 -20.95 -6.57 -12.27
CA PHE A 80 -22.40 -6.76 -12.35
C PHE A 80 -22.95 -6.64 -13.77
N LYS A 81 -22.39 -5.77 -14.62
CA LYS A 81 -22.73 -5.74 -16.06
C LYS A 81 -22.44 -7.08 -16.74
N GLN A 82 -21.31 -7.72 -16.42
CA GLN A 82 -21.00 -9.07 -16.93
C GLN A 82 -21.99 -10.11 -16.42
N VAL A 83 -22.35 -10.05 -15.13
CA VAL A 83 -23.37 -10.93 -14.54
C VAL A 83 -24.73 -10.75 -15.21
N ASP A 84 -25.13 -9.51 -15.49
CA ASP A 84 -26.38 -9.23 -16.20
C ASP A 84 -26.36 -9.75 -17.64
N CYS A 85 -25.23 -9.62 -18.34
CA CYS A 85 -25.05 -10.23 -19.66
C CYS A 85 -25.24 -11.75 -19.60
N LEU A 86 -24.61 -12.43 -18.63
CA LEU A 86 -24.79 -13.87 -18.43
C LEU A 86 -26.25 -14.23 -18.13
N ARG A 87 -26.92 -13.46 -17.26
CA ARG A 87 -28.33 -13.66 -16.95
C ARG A 87 -29.21 -13.57 -18.20
N SER A 88 -28.94 -12.59 -19.08
CA SER A 88 -29.64 -12.44 -20.36
C SER A 88 -29.39 -13.61 -21.33
N ASN A 89 -28.22 -14.24 -21.23
CA ASN A 89 -27.81 -15.39 -22.03
C ASN A 89 -27.99 -16.74 -21.31
N GLN A 90 -29.00 -16.87 -20.44
CA GLN A 90 -29.31 -18.11 -19.72
C GLN A 90 -28.09 -18.73 -18.98
N TRP A 91 -27.23 -17.89 -18.42
CA TRP A 91 -26.02 -18.27 -17.68
C TRP A 91 -24.98 -19.02 -18.52
N LYS A 92 -24.94 -18.79 -19.83
CA LYS A 92 -23.95 -19.38 -20.74
C LYS A 92 -22.81 -18.42 -20.99
N MET A 93 -21.59 -18.88 -20.77
CA MET A 93 -20.40 -18.09 -21.04
C MET A 93 -20.25 -17.88 -22.55
N THR A 94 -20.33 -16.64 -23.01
CA THR A 94 -20.06 -16.30 -24.42
C THR A 94 -18.55 -16.25 -24.62
N LYS A 95 -18.02 -17.07 -25.53
CA LYS A 95 -16.57 -17.15 -25.88
C LYS A 95 -16.02 -15.89 -26.58
N THR A 96 -16.74 -14.78 -26.58
CA THR A 96 -16.25 -13.53 -27.15
C THR A 96 -15.37 -12.85 -26.11
N PRO A 97 -14.06 -12.69 -26.37
CA PRO A 97 -13.22 -11.93 -25.47
C PRO A 97 -13.67 -10.48 -25.58
N LEU A 98 -14.41 -9.99 -24.59
CA LEU A 98 -14.37 -8.57 -24.31
C LEU A 98 -12.94 -8.30 -23.87
N SER A 99 -12.17 -7.73 -24.78
CA SER A 99 -10.80 -7.31 -24.61
C SER A 99 -10.68 -6.61 -23.24
N ASN A 100 -9.96 -7.26 -22.33
CA ASN A 100 -9.42 -6.65 -21.13
C ASN A 100 -8.34 -5.63 -21.55
N GLU A 101 -8.76 -4.53 -22.17
CA GLU A 101 -8.02 -3.28 -22.08
C GLU A 101 -8.58 -2.54 -20.88
N ASN A 102 -7.95 -2.75 -19.73
CA ASN A 102 -7.54 -1.70 -18.81
C ASN A 102 -6.81 -2.34 -17.62
N SER A 103 -5.50 -2.51 -17.84
CA SER A 103 -4.43 -2.13 -16.94
C SER A 103 -4.59 -2.42 -15.46
N ALA A 104 -3.86 -3.45 -15.05
CA ALA A 104 -3.38 -3.65 -13.70
C ALA A 104 -2.80 -2.37 -13.08
N ILE A 105 -3.44 -1.87 -12.02
CA ILE A 105 -2.73 -1.19 -10.92
C ILE A 105 -3.32 -1.75 -9.63
N SER A 106 -2.61 -2.73 -9.06
CA SER A 106 -2.93 -3.32 -7.77
C SER A 106 -1.92 -2.77 -6.75
N PRO A 107 -2.31 -1.89 -5.81
CA PRO A 107 -1.56 -1.74 -4.57
C PRO A 107 -1.99 -2.90 -3.65
N GLY A 108 -1.22 -3.98 -3.71
CA GLY A 108 -1.42 -5.13 -2.84
C GLY A 108 -1.13 -4.77 -1.39
N ASN A 109 -2.10 -5.04 -0.51
CA ASN A 109 -1.85 -5.19 0.91
C ASN A 109 -2.38 -6.57 1.33
N GLN A 110 -1.55 -7.60 1.18
CA GLN A 110 -1.79 -8.91 1.75
C GLN A 110 -0.61 -9.29 2.65
N LYS A 111 -0.86 -9.22 3.96
CA LYS A 111 -0.07 -9.88 4.99
C LYS A 111 -0.31 -11.38 4.91
N GLY A 112 0.78 -12.16 4.90
CA GLY A 112 0.82 -13.51 5.46
C GLY A 112 0.72 -14.67 4.47
N ASN A 113 1.79 -15.46 4.41
CA ASN A 113 1.89 -16.82 3.86
C ASN A 113 1.92 -16.99 2.34
N ARG A 114 3.03 -16.57 1.74
CA ARG A 114 3.41 -16.99 0.39
C ARG A 114 4.17 -18.32 0.45
N ARG A 115 3.47 -19.44 0.24
CA ARG A 115 4.11 -20.66 -0.30
C ARG A 115 4.51 -20.34 -1.74
N VAL A 116 5.81 -20.43 -2.02
CA VAL A 116 6.40 -20.11 -3.32
C VAL A 116 6.07 -21.23 -4.31
N VAL A 117 5.15 -20.98 -5.24
CA VAL A 117 5.05 -21.75 -6.48
C VAL A 117 5.77 -20.98 -7.59
N LYS A 118 6.61 -21.73 -8.29
CA LYS A 118 7.72 -21.32 -9.14
C LYS A 118 7.19 -20.99 -10.54
N SER A 119 7.23 -19.72 -10.97
CA SER A 119 7.11 -19.36 -12.38
C SER A 119 8.50 -19.27 -13.01
N SER A 120 8.76 -20.16 -13.97
CA SER A 120 9.95 -20.18 -14.81
C SER A 120 9.87 -19.02 -15.81
N VAL A 121 10.63 -17.95 -15.55
CA VAL A 121 11.04 -16.98 -16.57
C VAL A 121 12.56 -16.80 -16.42
N ASN A 122 13.26 -16.97 -17.54
CA ASN A 122 14.71 -17.07 -17.73
C ASN A 122 15.60 -16.33 -16.70
N LYS A 123 16.22 -17.10 -15.81
CA LYS A 123 17.33 -16.65 -14.93
C LYS A 123 18.64 -17.29 -15.40
N LYS A 124 19.37 -16.63 -16.29
CA LYS A 124 20.77 -17.03 -16.59
C LYS A 124 21.81 -15.92 -16.47
N ASN A 125 21.43 -14.66 -16.26
CA ASN A 125 22.40 -13.54 -16.17
C ASN A 125 22.51 -12.84 -14.80
N ASP A 126 21.81 -13.33 -13.76
CA ASP A 126 21.67 -12.59 -12.49
C ASP A 126 22.68 -13.00 -11.38
N THR A 127 23.55 -13.99 -11.64
CA THR A 127 24.53 -14.45 -10.64
C THR A 127 25.70 -13.48 -10.51
N VAL A 128 26.23 -13.01 -11.64
CA VAL A 128 27.37 -12.08 -11.68
C VAL A 128 26.99 -10.71 -11.12
N ALA A 129 25.81 -10.19 -11.46
CA ALA A 129 25.31 -8.92 -10.94
C ALA A 129 25.14 -8.94 -9.41
N ARG A 130 24.58 -10.04 -8.87
CA ARG A 130 24.44 -10.23 -7.41
C ARG A 130 25.79 -10.33 -6.71
N GLN A 131 26.77 -10.99 -7.31
CA GLN A 131 28.10 -11.16 -6.71
C GLN A 131 28.89 -9.85 -6.70
N GLN A 132 28.79 -9.06 -7.78
CA GLN A 132 29.36 -7.71 -7.83
C GLN A 132 28.69 -6.75 -6.84
N ALA A 133 27.36 -6.83 -6.66
CA ALA A 133 26.66 -6.02 -5.67
C ALA A 133 27.11 -6.34 -4.23
N ARG A 134 27.33 -7.63 -3.92
CA ARG A 134 27.86 -8.05 -2.61
C ARG A 134 29.28 -7.54 -2.36
N GLN A 135 30.17 -7.61 -3.34
CA GLN A 135 31.53 -7.07 -3.20
C GLN A 135 31.56 -5.56 -2.97
N ARG A 136 30.72 -4.79 -3.68
CA ARG A 136 30.63 -3.33 -3.46
C ARG A 136 30.18 -2.99 -2.04
N LEU A 137 29.22 -3.74 -1.50
CA LEU A 137 28.73 -3.53 -0.14
C LEU A 137 29.81 -3.82 0.91
N GLU A 138 30.58 -4.88 0.73
CA GLU A 138 31.69 -5.23 1.65
C GLU A 138 32.82 -4.19 1.61
N GLN A 139 33.17 -3.69 0.43
CA GLN A 139 34.16 -2.61 0.29
C GLN A 139 33.69 -1.31 0.94
N ALA A 140 32.43 -0.93 0.72
CA ALA A 140 31.84 0.25 1.36
C ALA A 140 31.82 0.13 2.89
N LYS A 141 31.46 -1.05 3.41
CA LYS A 141 31.45 -1.32 4.86
C LYS A 141 32.85 -1.26 5.47
N ARG A 142 33.86 -1.81 4.78
CA ARG A 142 35.26 -1.73 5.23
C ARG A 142 35.78 -0.30 5.21
N ASN A 143 35.45 0.47 4.17
CA ASN A 143 35.87 1.88 4.06
C ASN A 143 35.25 2.73 5.19
N MET A 144 33.95 2.55 5.47
CA MET A 144 33.27 3.19 6.60
C MET A 144 33.90 2.87 7.96
N GLN A 145 34.32 1.61 8.17
CA GLN A 145 35.02 1.23 9.40
C GLN A 145 36.39 1.89 9.51
N LEU A 146 37.15 2.03 8.41
CA LEU A 146 38.43 2.73 8.42
C LEU A 146 38.29 4.23 8.70
N LEU A 147 37.27 4.88 8.11
CA LEU A 147 36.92 6.27 8.41
C LEU A 147 36.60 6.47 9.91
N ASN A 148 35.93 5.51 10.52
CA ASN A 148 35.60 5.54 11.96
C ASN A 148 36.81 5.20 12.86
N SER A 149 37.78 4.42 12.38
CA SER A 149 39.00 4.11 13.13
C SER A 149 40.04 5.23 13.07
N ASN A 150 40.10 5.99 11.98
CA ASN A 150 41.04 7.11 11.82
C ASN A 150 40.60 8.41 12.51
N SER A 151 39.35 8.50 13.00
CA SER A 151 38.87 9.67 13.75
C SER A 151 39.16 9.62 15.26
N SER A 152 39.92 8.64 15.75
CA SER A 152 40.24 8.47 17.19
C SER A 152 41.67 8.87 17.58
N SER A 153 42.37 9.68 16.79
CA SER A 153 43.71 10.18 17.15
C SER A 153 43.89 11.66 16.81
N GLU A 154 43.31 12.55 17.61
CA GLU A 154 43.90 13.87 17.87
C GLU A 154 43.68 14.28 19.34
N ASN A 155 44.76 14.81 19.93
CA ASN A 155 45.02 14.94 21.36
C ASN A 155 44.13 15.97 22.10
N PRO A 156 43.84 15.78 23.40
CA PRO A 156 43.14 16.78 24.22
C PRO A 156 44.10 17.90 24.68
N VAL A 157 43.89 19.13 24.20
CA VAL A 157 44.51 20.32 24.78
C VAL A 157 43.65 20.79 25.97
N LYS A 158 44.29 20.94 27.13
CA LYS A 158 43.71 21.23 28.45
C LYS A 158 42.89 22.53 28.49
N PRO A 159 41.85 22.63 29.34
CA PRO A 159 41.09 23.86 29.53
C PRO A 159 41.87 24.86 30.39
N ASN A 160 42.04 26.09 29.88
CA ASN A 160 42.58 27.21 30.61
C ASN A 160 41.42 27.88 31.38
N LEU A 161 41.42 27.75 32.71
CA LEU A 161 40.44 28.37 33.59
C LEU A 161 40.97 29.74 34.03
N TYR A 162 40.44 30.81 33.44
CA TYR A 162 40.51 32.16 34.02
C TYR A 162 39.11 32.50 34.55
N ILE A 163 39.00 32.59 35.87
CA ILE A 163 37.86 33.22 36.56
C ILE A 163 38.36 34.56 37.10
N VAL A 164 37.57 35.60 36.85
CA VAL A 164 37.71 37.00 37.32
C VAL A 164 37.54 37.09 38.83
#